data_AF-A0A389MJ51-F1
#
_entry.id   AF-A0A389MJ51-F1
#
_cell.length_a   1.000
_cell.length_b   1.000
_cell.length_c   1.000
_cell.angle_alpha   90.00
_cell.angle_beta   90.00
_cell.angle_gamma   90.00
#
_symmetry.space_group_name_H-M   'P 1'
#
loop_
_entity.id
_entity.type
_entity.pdbx_description
1 polymer ?
#
loop_
_entity_poly.entity_id
_entity_poly.type
_entity_poly.pdbx_seq_one_letter_code
_entity_poly.pdbx_strand_id
1 'polypeptide(L)'
;MEIFGIPLQAFMGQLLLGLVNGAFYALLSLGLAVIFGLLGIVNFAHGALYMLGAFAAWIMLDKFGINYWYALFLAPLAVGALGMVIERLFLKHLYKLDPLYGLLLTFGLALIAEGLFRELYGVSGQNYNVPELLSGATNLGFMVLPNYRAWVVLVSLAVCLGTWYVIERTRLGAYLRAGTENAQLVQAFGINVPLMVMCTYGAGAALAALAGVLAAPIIQVNPLMGSNLIIVVFAVVVIGGMGSILGSVVSGLGLGLIEGMTRVFYPEASNIVVFVIMVIVLMIRPNGLFGKEN
;
A
#
# COMPACT_ATOMS: atom_id res chain seq x y z
N MET A 1 -4.31 -33.51 -13.73
CA MET A 1 -3.48 -33.70 -12.52
C MET A 1 -4.15 -32.97 -11.38
N GLU A 2 -4.38 -33.66 -10.27
CA GLU A 2 -4.96 -33.10 -9.05
C GLU A 2 -3.86 -32.96 -8.01
N ILE A 3 -3.81 -31.84 -7.31
CA ILE A 3 -2.94 -31.61 -6.15
C ILE A 3 -3.88 -31.46 -4.95
N PHE A 4 -3.72 -32.31 -3.92
CA PHE A 4 -4.59 -32.33 -2.73
C PHE A 4 -6.10 -32.49 -3.03
N GLY A 5 -6.45 -33.20 -4.10
CA GLY A 5 -7.86 -33.37 -4.54
C GLY A 5 -8.44 -32.17 -5.29
N ILE A 6 -7.59 -31.22 -5.68
CA ILE A 6 -7.99 -29.97 -6.35
C ILE A 6 -7.35 -29.93 -7.73
N PRO A 7 -8.08 -29.54 -8.79
CA PRO A 7 -7.51 -29.40 -10.12
C PRO A 7 -6.28 -28.49 -10.11
N LEU A 8 -5.18 -28.91 -10.74
CA LEU A 8 -3.93 -28.14 -10.82
C LEU A 8 -4.17 -26.69 -11.28
N GLN A 9 -5.07 -26.48 -12.24
CA GLN A 9 -5.45 -25.17 -12.74
C GLN A 9 -6.09 -24.27 -11.67
N ALA A 10 -6.94 -24.84 -10.81
CA ALA A 10 -7.57 -24.10 -9.72
C ALA A 10 -6.56 -23.76 -8.62
N PHE A 11 -5.69 -24.70 -8.27
CA PHE A 11 -4.63 -24.49 -7.28
C PHE A 11 -3.66 -23.38 -7.72
N MET A 12 -3.16 -23.47 -8.96
CA MET A 12 -2.27 -22.44 -9.52
C MET A 12 -2.98 -21.09 -9.66
N GLY A 13 -4.26 -21.10 -10.02
CA GLY A 13 -5.11 -19.90 -10.07
C GLY A 13 -5.20 -19.17 -8.72
N GLN A 14 -5.32 -19.92 -7.63
CA GLN A 14 -5.38 -19.35 -6.28
C GLN A 14 -4.01 -18.89 -5.78
N LEU A 15 -2.92 -19.58 -6.14
CA LEU A 15 -1.56 -19.07 -5.90
C LEU A 15 -1.33 -17.72 -6.59
N LEU A 16 -1.75 -17.61 -7.85
CA LEU A 16 -1.66 -16.36 -8.60
C LEU A 16 -2.49 -15.25 -7.94
N LEU A 17 -3.73 -15.55 -7.54
CA LEU A 17 -4.59 -14.60 -6.83
C LEU A 17 -3.94 -14.13 -5.53
N GLY A 18 -3.37 -15.06 -4.76
CA GLY A 18 -2.61 -14.75 -3.56
C GLY A 18 -1.39 -13.87 -3.83
N LEU A 19 -0.66 -14.14 -4.93
CA LEU A 19 0.47 -13.32 -5.34
C LEU A 19 0.04 -11.89 -5.75
N VAL A 20 -1.08 -11.74 -6.45
CA VAL A 20 -1.63 -10.44 -6.84
C VAL A 20 -2.07 -9.65 -5.61
N ASN A 21 -2.81 -10.26 -4.69
CA ASN A 21 -3.19 -9.64 -3.41
C ASN A 21 -1.95 -9.28 -2.59
N GLY A 22 -0.98 -10.20 -2.52
CA GLY A 22 0.29 -9.98 -1.83
C GLY A 22 1.10 -8.85 -2.43
N ALA A 23 1.03 -8.64 -3.76
CA ALA A 23 1.67 -7.51 -4.42
C ALA A 23 0.99 -6.18 -4.04
N PHE A 24 -0.33 -6.15 -3.89
CA PHE A 24 -1.06 -4.98 -3.37
C PHE A 24 -0.69 -4.69 -1.91
N TYR A 25 -0.68 -5.73 -1.06
CA TYR A 25 -0.26 -5.61 0.33
C TYR A 25 1.17 -5.09 0.40
N ALA A 26 2.10 -5.68 -0.34
CA ALA A 26 3.49 -5.24 -0.37
C ALA A 26 3.65 -3.77 -0.78
N LEU A 27 2.97 -3.33 -1.85
CA LEU A 27 3.08 -1.95 -2.34
C LEU A 27 2.46 -0.94 -1.35
N LEU A 28 1.31 -1.26 -0.77
CA LEU A 28 0.64 -0.37 0.17
C LEU A 28 1.36 -0.34 1.53
N SER A 29 1.79 -1.51 2.02
CA SER A 29 2.59 -1.66 3.24
C SER A 29 3.96 -1.01 3.10
N LEU A 30 4.57 -1.02 1.91
CA LEU A 30 5.80 -0.27 1.64
C LEU A 30 5.59 1.23 1.88
N GLY A 31 4.56 1.83 1.28
CA GLY A 31 4.24 3.25 1.51
C GLY A 31 4.00 3.56 2.98
N LEU A 32 3.28 2.67 3.68
CA LEU A 32 3.01 2.83 5.10
C LEU A 32 4.27 2.67 5.95
N ALA A 33 5.14 1.72 5.63
CA ALA A 33 6.41 1.47 6.31
C ALA A 33 7.40 2.62 6.14
N VAL A 34 7.41 3.28 4.98
CA VAL A 34 8.21 4.49 4.76
C VAL A 34 7.72 5.64 5.63
N ILE A 35 6.41 5.88 5.69
CA ILE A 35 5.83 6.93 6.54
C ILE A 35 6.07 6.61 8.02
N PHE A 36 5.72 5.41 8.45
CA PHE A 36 5.80 4.99 9.84
C PHE A 36 7.26 4.94 10.33
N GLY A 37 8.15 4.30 9.54
CA GLY A 37 9.55 4.13 9.90
C GLY A 37 10.30 5.46 10.07
N LEU A 38 9.79 6.52 9.45
CA LEU A 38 10.44 7.83 9.48
C LEU A 38 9.75 8.83 10.41
N LEU A 39 8.43 8.72 10.63
CA LEU A 39 7.67 9.67 11.43
C LEU A 39 7.22 9.11 12.77
N GLY A 40 7.24 7.79 12.95
CA GLY A 40 6.76 7.13 14.17
C GLY A 40 5.25 7.25 14.38
N ILE A 41 4.48 7.59 13.35
CA ILE A 41 3.04 7.84 13.44
C ILE A 41 2.28 6.80 12.63
N VAL A 42 1.30 6.17 13.29
CA VAL A 42 0.31 5.31 12.63
C VAL A 42 -0.60 6.18 11.76
N ASN A 43 -0.56 5.97 10.45
CA ASN A 43 -1.31 6.77 9.47
C ASN A 43 -2.52 6.00 8.92
N PHE A 44 -3.70 6.17 9.52
CA PHE A 44 -4.94 5.58 9.01
C PHE A 44 -5.43 6.25 7.71
N ALA A 45 -5.04 7.50 7.45
CA ALA A 45 -5.35 8.20 6.21
C ALA A 45 -4.69 7.55 4.99
N HIS A 46 -3.69 6.67 5.17
CA HIS A 46 -3.05 5.95 4.09
C HIS A 46 -4.03 5.10 3.27
N GLY A 47 -5.04 4.50 3.92
CA GLY A 47 -6.13 3.80 3.23
C GLY A 47 -7.01 4.76 2.41
N ALA A 48 -7.29 5.94 2.95
CA ALA A 48 -8.01 6.98 2.21
C ALA A 48 -7.19 7.55 1.04
N LEU A 49 -5.87 7.67 1.16
CA LEU A 49 -4.97 8.10 0.07
C LEU A 49 -4.94 7.05 -1.06
N TYR A 50 -4.97 5.76 -0.71
CA TYR A 50 -5.18 4.66 -1.66
C TYR A 50 -6.51 4.79 -2.41
N MET A 51 -7.60 5.03 -1.69
CA MET A 51 -8.93 5.29 -2.28
C MET A 51 -8.88 6.52 -3.20
N LEU A 52 -8.30 7.63 -2.75
CA LEU A 52 -8.16 8.87 -3.53
C LEU A 52 -7.34 8.65 -4.81
N GLY A 53 -6.32 7.78 -4.80
CA GLY A 53 -5.58 7.41 -6.00
C GLY A 53 -6.46 6.71 -7.03
N ALA A 54 -7.27 5.73 -6.59
CA ALA A 54 -8.21 5.03 -7.46
C ALA A 54 -9.26 5.99 -8.05
N PHE A 55 -9.83 6.87 -7.22
CA PHE A 55 -10.77 7.89 -7.70
C PHE A 55 -10.13 8.91 -8.61
N ALA A 56 -8.90 9.37 -8.33
CA ALA A 56 -8.20 10.30 -9.18
C ALA A 56 -7.98 9.69 -10.58
N ALA A 57 -7.55 8.42 -10.65
CA ALA A 57 -7.41 7.71 -11.92
C ALA A 57 -8.76 7.56 -12.66
N TRP A 58 -9.82 7.18 -11.95
CA TRP A 58 -11.16 7.06 -12.55
C TRP A 58 -11.69 8.40 -13.04
N ILE A 59 -11.59 9.47 -12.25
CA ILE A 59 -12.00 10.83 -12.65
C ILE A 59 -11.19 11.31 -13.86
N MET A 60 -9.88 11.05 -13.89
CA MET A 60 -9.01 11.38 -15.02
C MET A 60 -9.47 10.69 -16.32
N LEU A 61 -9.89 9.44 -16.25
CA LEU A 61 -10.41 8.71 -17.41
C LEU A 61 -11.83 9.18 -17.79
N ASP A 62 -12.74 9.22 -16.83
CA ASP A 62 -14.17 9.48 -17.05
C ASP A 62 -14.45 10.93 -17.49
N LYS A 63 -13.86 11.92 -16.80
CA LYS A 63 -14.13 13.35 -17.06
C LYS A 63 -13.16 13.98 -18.05
N PHE A 64 -11.90 13.55 -18.04
CA PHE A 64 -10.84 14.18 -18.84
C PHE A 64 -10.37 13.32 -20.02
N GLY A 65 -10.84 12.08 -20.15
CA GLY A 65 -10.41 11.17 -21.22
C GLY A 65 -8.92 10.79 -21.15
N ILE A 66 -8.28 10.96 -20.00
CA ILE A 66 -6.86 10.67 -19.81
C ILE A 66 -6.68 9.15 -19.76
N ASN A 67 -5.84 8.62 -20.65
CA ASN A 67 -5.56 7.19 -20.73
C ASN A 67 -4.91 6.66 -19.43
N TYR A 68 -5.14 5.38 -19.15
CA TYR A 68 -4.57 4.62 -18.03
C TYR A 68 -3.09 4.88 -17.80
N TRP A 69 -2.28 4.91 -18.87
CA TRP A 69 -0.83 5.10 -18.77
C TRP A 69 -0.44 6.45 -18.17
N TYR A 70 -1.17 7.51 -18.50
CA TYR A 70 -0.95 8.82 -17.91
C TYR A 70 -1.51 8.90 -16.50
N ALA A 71 -2.70 8.32 -16.28
CA ALA A 71 -3.31 8.24 -14.94
C ALA A 71 -2.40 7.50 -13.94
N LEU A 72 -1.66 6.48 -14.40
CA LEU A 72 -0.69 5.71 -13.61
C LEU A 72 0.40 6.58 -12.99
N PHE A 73 0.77 7.71 -13.61
CA PHE A 73 1.76 8.65 -13.07
C PHE A 73 1.11 9.89 -12.47
N LEU A 74 0.10 10.46 -13.13
CA LEU A 74 -0.52 11.72 -12.71
C LEU A 74 -1.33 11.58 -11.42
N ALA A 75 -2.06 10.47 -11.23
CA ALA A 75 -2.85 10.29 -10.01
C ALA A 75 -1.96 10.14 -8.77
N PRO A 76 -0.89 9.32 -8.76
CA PRO A 76 0.06 9.29 -7.65
C PRO A 76 0.72 10.63 -7.36
N LEU A 77 1.07 11.42 -8.39
CA LEU A 77 1.64 12.74 -8.18
C LEU A 77 0.65 13.72 -7.57
N ALA A 78 -0.61 13.71 -8.03
CA ALA A 78 -1.66 14.57 -7.48
C ALA A 78 -1.97 14.22 -6.02
N VAL A 79 -2.11 12.93 -5.70
CA VAL A 79 -2.35 12.48 -4.32
C VAL A 79 -1.11 12.62 -3.44
N GLY A 80 0.09 12.46 -4.00
CA GLY A 80 1.35 12.73 -3.32
C GLY A 80 1.47 14.20 -2.92
N ALA A 81 1.13 15.12 -3.83
CA ALA A 81 1.07 16.55 -3.53
C ALA A 81 0.01 16.87 -2.46
N LEU A 82 -1.17 16.25 -2.54
CA LEU A 82 -2.19 16.34 -1.50
C LEU A 82 -1.68 15.82 -0.15
N GLY A 83 -0.90 14.73 -0.15
CA GLY A 83 -0.21 14.22 1.03
C GLY A 83 0.76 15.24 1.62
N MET A 84 1.56 15.92 0.80
CA MET A 84 2.48 16.98 1.24
C MET A 84 1.70 18.14 1.89
N VAL A 85 0.53 18.49 1.34
CA VAL A 85 -0.36 19.51 1.94
C VAL A 85 -0.91 19.05 3.28
N ILE A 86 -1.37 17.79 3.39
CA ILE A 86 -1.86 17.22 4.65
C ILE A 86 -0.77 17.24 5.72
N GLU A 87 0.46 16.83 5.35
CA GLU A 87 1.59 16.86 6.26
C GLU A 87 1.84 18.27 6.78
N ARG A 88 1.95 19.23 5.86
CA ARG A 88 2.35 20.59 6.17
C ARG A 88 1.33 21.33 7.04
N LEU A 89 0.04 21.12 6.76
CA LEU A 89 -1.05 21.82 7.43
C LEU A 89 -1.47 21.15 8.74
N PHE A 90 -1.48 19.82 8.79
CA PHE A 90 -2.03 19.09 9.94
C PHE A 90 -0.95 18.34 10.72
N LEU A 91 -0.27 17.37 10.09
CA LEU A 91 0.59 16.43 10.83
C LEU A 91 1.81 17.09 11.47
N LYS A 92 2.42 18.07 10.80
CA LYS A 92 3.59 18.79 11.31
C LYS A 92 3.39 19.34 12.72
N HIS A 93 2.16 19.75 13.05
CA HIS A 93 1.82 20.32 14.36
C HIS A 93 1.72 19.28 15.47
N LEU A 94 1.58 17.99 15.12
CA LEU A 94 1.37 16.89 16.05
C LEU A 94 2.65 16.08 16.33
N TYR A 95 3.74 16.32 15.59
CA TYR A 95 4.99 15.54 15.73
C TYR A 95 5.65 15.61 17.12
N LYS A 96 5.33 16.64 17.90
CA LYS A 96 5.85 16.80 19.28
C LYS A 96 4.87 16.30 20.35
N LEU A 97 3.69 15.83 19.94
CA LEU A 97 2.65 15.33 20.84
C LEU A 97 2.68 13.80 20.86
N ASP A 98 1.85 13.22 21.72
CA ASP A 98 1.66 11.77 21.76
C ASP A 98 1.26 11.24 20.37
N PRO A 99 1.88 10.16 19.86
CA PRO A 99 1.52 9.52 18.59
C PRO A 99 0.02 9.21 18.42
N LEU A 100 -0.71 9.03 19.53
CA LEU A 100 -2.17 8.85 19.54
C LEU A 100 -2.89 10.01 18.82
N TYR A 101 -2.45 11.25 18.99
CA TYR A 101 -3.07 12.41 18.32
C TYR A 101 -2.90 12.35 16.80
N GLY A 102 -1.75 11.88 16.32
CA GLY A 102 -1.51 11.65 14.89
C GLY A 102 -2.42 10.56 14.32
N LEU A 103 -2.63 9.48 15.08
CA LEU A 103 -3.58 8.43 14.71
C LEU A 103 -5.01 8.98 14.64
N LEU A 104 -5.47 9.70 15.67
CA LEU A 104 -6.82 10.28 15.70
C LEU A 104 -7.06 11.26 14.56
N LEU A 105 -6.09 12.13 14.26
CA LEU A 105 -6.17 13.05 13.12
C LEU A 105 -6.29 12.28 11.81
N THR A 106 -5.40 11.32 11.55
CA THR A 106 -5.39 10.59 10.28
C THR A 106 -6.62 9.72 10.11
N PHE A 107 -7.16 9.17 11.20
CA PHE A 107 -8.45 8.48 11.19
C PHE A 107 -9.60 9.45 10.87
N GLY A 108 -9.64 10.63 11.49
CA GLY A 108 -10.63 11.67 11.18
C GLY A 108 -10.57 12.13 9.72
N LEU A 109 -9.37 12.37 9.19
CA LEU A 109 -9.17 12.70 7.76
C LEU A 109 -9.65 11.57 6.84
N ALA A 110 -9.41 10.31 7.22
CA ALA A 110 -9.88 9.16 6.46
C ALA A 110 -11.42 9.12 6.41
N LEU A 111 -12.10 9.34 7.54
CA LEU A 111 -13.56 9.37 7.62
C LEU A 111 -14.16 10.53 6.81
N ILE A 112 -13.56 11.72 6.87
CA ILE A 112 -13.99 12.88 6.08
C ILE A 112 -13.87 12.58 4.58
N ALA A 113 -12.72 12.03 4.15
CA ALA A 113 -12.50 11.68 2.76
C ALA A 113 -13.47 10.58 2.28
N GLU A 114 -13.64 9.51 3.06
CA GLU A 114 -14.58 8.43 2.75
C GLU A 114 -16.02 8.96 2.66
N GLY A 115 -16.45 9.75 3.65
CA GLY A 115 -17.79 10.34 3.70
C GLY A 115 -18.08 11.26 2.52
N LEU A 116 -17.13 12.13 2.17
CA LEU A 116 -17.26 13.03 1.02
C LEU A 116 -17.40 12.26 -0.30
N PHE A 117 -16.57 11.25 -0.53
CA PHE A 117 -16.65 10.46 -1.76
C PHE A 117 -17.89 9.57 -1.81
N ARG A 118 -18.35 9.09 -0.66
CA ARG A 118 -19.62 8.38 -0.53
C ARG A 118 -20.82 9.25 -0.87
N GLU A 119 -20.81 10.51 -0.46
CA GLU A 119 -21.86 11.47 -0.82
C GLU A 119 -21.83 11.82 -2.32
N LEU A 120 -20.64 12.09 -2.88
CA LEU A 120 -20.50 12.54 -4.27
C LEU A 120 -20.70 11.41 -5.30
N TYR A 121 -20.25 10.19 -5.02
CA TYR A 121 -20.18 9.10 -6.01
C TYR A 121 -20.94 7.83 -5.59
N GLY A 122 -21.51 7.80 -4.39
CA GLY A 122 -22.19 6.63 -3.84
C GLY A 122 -21.24 5.49 -3.48
N VAL A 123 -21.82 4.33 -3.13
CA VAL A 123 -21.07 3.11 -2.76
C VAL A 123 -21.12 2.02 -3.82
N SER A 124 -21.80 2.25 -4.94
CA SER A 124 -22.13 1.23 -5.94
C SER A 124 -20.93 0.74 -6.76
N GLY A 125 -19.74 1.29 -6.55
CA GLY A 125 -18.55 0.99 -7.33
C GLY A 125 -18.58 1.65 -8.71
N GLN A 126 -17.47 2.24 -9.09
CA GLN A 126 -17.26 2.81 -10.42
C GLN A 126 -16.31 1.91 -11.20
N ASN A 127 -16.72 1.53 -12.40
CA ASN A 127 -15.91 0.67 -13.25
C ASN A 127 -14.78 1.49 -13.88
N TYR A 128 -13.56 0.97 -13.75
CA TYR A 128 -12.38 1.54 -14.38
C TYR A 128 -11.78 0.49 -15.31
N ASN A 129 -11.94 0.69 -16.62
CA ASN A 129 -11.67 -0.36 -17.60
C ASN A 129 -10.17 -0.64 -17.73
N VAL A 130 -9.83 -1.92 -17.93
CA VAL A 130 -8.48 -2.35 -18.26
C VAL A 130 -8.08 -1.76 -19.63
N PRO A 131 -6.86 -1.21 -19.78
CA PRO A 131 -6.41 -0.72 -21.07
C PRO A 131 -6.32 -1.85 -22.11
N GLU A 132 -6.65 -1.57 -23.37
CA GLU A 132 -6.73 -2.56 -24.45
C GLU A 132 -5.45 -3.41 -24.58
N LEU A 133 -4.28 -2.80 -24.39
CA LEU A 133 -2.98 -3.48 -24.47
C LEU A 133 -2.79 -4.58 -23.40
N LEU A 134 -3.50 -4.47 -22.28
CA LEU A 134 -3.47 -5.42 -21.16
C LEU A 134 -4.77 -6.23 -21.05
N SER A 135 -5.66 -6.08 -22.04
CA SER A 135 -6.90 -6.85 -22.10
C SER A 135 -6.62 -8.31 -22.46
N GLY A 136 -7.54 -9.20 -22.06
CA GLY A 136 -7.45 -10.63 -22.31
C GLY A 136 -6.64 -11.42 -21.29
N ALA A 137 -6.43 -12.70 -21.61
CA ALA A 137 -5.75 -13.65 -20.76
C ALA A 137 -4.88 -14.60 -21.60
N THR A 138 -3.71 -14.94 -21.07
CA THR A 138 -2.78 -15.88 -21.69
C THR A 138 -2.98 -17.26 -21.07
N ASN A 139 -3.23 -18.28 -21.90
CA ASN A 139 -3.31 -19.66 -21.42
C ASN A 139 -1.91 -20.28 -21.37
N LEU A 140 -1.42 -20.55 -20.16
CA LEU A 140 -0.11 -21.17 -19.90
C LEU A 140 -0.15 -22.70 -19.93
N GLY A 141 -1.30 -23.29 -20.30
CA GLY A 141 -1.55 -24.74 -20.30
C GLY A 141 -1.93 -25.28 -18.91
N PHE A 142 -1.20 -24.86 -17.87
CA PHE A 142 -1.49 -25.22 -16.47
C PHE A 142 -2.36 -24.19 -15.73
N MET A 143 -2.59 -23.00 -16.31
CA MET A 143 -3.43 -21.94 -15.75
C MET A 143 -3.74 -20.88 -16.82
N VAL A 144 -4.90 -20.22 -16.72
CA VAL A 144 -5.23 -19.01 -17.49
C VAL A 144 -4.84 -17.78 -16.67
N LEU A 145 -3.86 -17.01 -17.16
CA LEU A 145 -3.32 -15.82 -16.51
C LEU A 145 -3.89 -14.56 -17.15
N PRO A 146 -4.71 -13.76 -16.45
CA PRO A 146 -5.12 -12.44 -16.93
C PRO A 146 -3.91 -11.51 -17.08
N ASN A 147 -3.74 -10.91 -18.25
CA ASN A 147 -2.56 -10.10 -18.57
C ASN A 147 -2.40 -8.91 -17.61
N TYR A 148 -3.52 -8.27 -17.26
CA TYR A 148 -3.52 -7.16 -16.29
C TYR A 148 -3.02 -7.57 -14.89
N ARG A 149 -3.34 -8.78 -14.42
CA ARG A 149 -2.88 -9.25 -13.10
C ARG A 149 -1.37 -9.50 -13.09
N ALA A 150 -0.83 -10.04 -14.18
CA ALA A 150 0.62 -10.19 -14.34
C ALA A 150 1.32 -8.82 -14.36
N TRP A 151 0.75 -7.85 -15.08
CA TRP A 151 1.23 -6.47 -15.11
C TRP A 151 1.27 -5.84 -13.71
N VAL A 152 0.19 -5.97 -12.93
CA VAL A 152 0.14 -5.45 -11.55
C VAL A 152 1.26 -6.03 -10.69
N VAL A 153 1.48 -7.36 -10.74
CA VAL A 153 2.56 -7.99 -9.97
C VAL A 153 3.93 -7.45 -10.40
N LEU A 154 4.18 -7.33 -11.70
CA LEU A 154 5.44 -6.81 -12.24
C LEU A 154 5.69 -5.35 -11.80
N VAL A 155 4.69 -4.47 -11.95
CA VAL A 155 4.82 -3.06 -11.56
C VAL A 155 5.00 -2.93 -10.05
N SER A 156 4.20 -3.63 -9.24
CA SER A 156 4.32 -3.58 -7.79
C SER A 156 5.69 -4.05 -7.32
N LEU A 157 6.22 -5.15 -7.87
CA LEU A 157 7.58 -5.62 -7.55
C LEU A 157 8.65 -4.63 -7.99
N ALA A 158 8.54 -4.08 -9.20
CA ALA A 158 9.48 -3.08 -9.71
C ALA A 158 9.50 -1.82 -8.83
N VAL A 159 8.34 -1.33 -8.40
CA VAL A 159 8.22 -0.16 -7.52
C VAL A 159 8.70 -0.48 -6.10
N CYS A 160 8.40 -1.66 -5.56
CA CYS A 160 8.92 -2.10 -4.27
C CYS A 160 10.44 -2.17 -4.26
N LEU A 161 11.05 -2.82 -5.26
CA LEU A 161 12.49 -2.92 -5.40
C LEU A 161 13.14 -1.56 -5.68
N GLY A 162 12.52 -0.73 -6.51
CA GLY A 162 13.00 0.62 -6.81
C GLY A 162 12.99 1.52 -5.58
N THR A 163 11.90 1.52 -4.82
CA THR A 163 11.79 2.30 -3.56
C THR A 163 12.76 1.79 -2.51
N TRP A 164 12.88 0.46 -2.36
CA TRP A 164 13.87 -0.14 -1.46
C TRP A 164 15.29 0.25 -1.84
N TYR A 165 15.65 0.20 -3.13
CA TYR A 165 16.97 0.62 -3.60
C TYR A 165 17.22 2.10 -3.31
N VAL A 166 16.24 2.98 -3.60
CA VAL A 166 16.35 4.41 -3.33
C VAL A 166 16.57 4.67 -1.84
N ILE A 167 15.82 4.03 -0.95
CA ILE A 167 15.92 4.31 0.49
C ILE A 167 17.13 3.59 1.12
N GLU A 168 17.45 2.37 0.71
CA GLU A 168 18.51 1.62 1.40
C GLU A 168 19.91 1.90 0.82
N ARG A 169 20.01 2.16 -0.48
CA ARG A 169 21.30 2.27 -1.18
C ARG A 169 21.71 3.69 -1.55
N THR A 170 20.83 4.68 -1.45
CA THR A 170 21.18 6.07 -1.85
C THR A 170 21.37 7.01 -0.66
N ARG A 171 21.99 8.17 -0.94
CA ARG A 171 22.19 9.25 0.05
C ARG A 171 20.89 9.77 0.62
N LEU A 172 19.81 9.75 -0.15
CA LEU A 172 18.50 10.23 0.29
C LEU A 172 18.04 9.45 1.52
N GLY A 173 18.12 8.13 1.49
CA GLY A 173 17.73 7.32 2.65
C GLY A 173 18.73 7.37 3.81
N ALA A 174 20.02 7.62 3.54
CA ALA A 174 20.98 7.93 4.61
C ALA A 174 20.62 9.23 5.34
N TYR A 175 20.23 10.29 4.62
CA TYR A 175 19.74 11.53 5.23
C TYR A 175 18.42 11.35 5.97
N LEU A 176 17.50 10.52 5.44
CA LEU A 176 16.25 10.20 6.12
C LEU A 176 16.51 9.55 7.49
N ARG A 177 17.33 8.49 7.53
CA ARG A 177 17.71 7.82 8.79
C ARG A 177 18.45 8.74 9.75
N ALA A 178 19.39 9.54 9.25
CA ALA A 178 20.09 10.53 10.08
C ALA A 178 19.12 11.60 10.63
N GLY A 179 18.13 12.01 9.83
CA GLY A 179 17.12 12.99 10.21
C GLY A 179 16.17 12.48 11.29
N THR A 180 15.91 11.17 11.33
CA THR A 180 15.13 10.54 12.40
C THR A 180 15.90 10.36 13.69
N GLU A 181 17.21 10.11 13.62
CA GLU A 181 18.07 9.99 14.80
C GLU A 181 18.35 11.34 15.45
N ASN A 182 18.79 12.33 14.65
CA ASN A 182 19.08 13.67 15.14
C ASN A 182 18.80 14.74 14.08
N ALA A 183 17.54 15.16 14.01
CA ALA A 183 17.07 16.21 13.11
C ALA A 183 17.86 17.53 13.25
N GLN A 184 18.28 17.90 14.47
CA GLN A 184 19.01 19.14 14.70
C GLN A 184 20.43 19.09 14.11
N LEU A 185 21.13 17.97 14.27
CA LEU A 185 22.45 17.75 13.70
C LEU A 185 22.40 17.76 12.16
N VAL A 186 21.41 17.09 11.57
CA VAL A 186 21.23 17.08 10.11
C VAL A 186 20.93 18.48 9.57
N GLN A 187 20.16 19.29 10.30
CA GLN A 187 19.93 20.70 9.94
C GLN A 187 21.20 21.55 10.02
N ALA A 188 22.11 21.27 10.95
CA ALA A 188 23.40 21.97 11.05
C ALA A 188 24.29 21.73 9.81
N PHE A 189 24.13 20.59 9.14
CA PHE A 189 24.77 20.29 7.85
C PHE A 189 24.07 20.92 6.63
N GLY A 190 23.07 21.81 6.84
CA GLY A 190 22.38 22.54 5.78
C GLY A 190 21.22 21.78 5.12
N ILE A 191 20.81 20.64 5.67
CA ILE A 191 19.71 19.83 5.13
C ILE A 191 18.38 20.26 5.76
N ASN A 192 17.41 20.60 4.92
CA ASN A 192 16.08 21.00 5.37
C ASN A 192 15.24 19.76 5.77
N VAL A 193 15.35 19.33 7.02
CA VAL A 193 14.60 18.18 7.56
C VAL A 193 13.08 18.33 7.42
N PRO A 194 12.46 19.50 7.72
CA PRO A 194 11.02 19.68 7.48
C PRO A 194 10.60 19.42 6.03
N LEU A 195 11.37 19.90 5.04
CA LEU A 195 11.08 19.63 3.63
C LEU A 195 11.24 18.15 3.30
N MET A 196 12.28 17.51 3.85
CA MET A 196 12.55 16.09 3.65
C MET A 196 11.41 15.20 4.20
N VAL A 197 10.89 15.53 5.39
CA VAL A 197 9.72 14.86 5.99
C VAL A 197 8.47 15.05 5.12
N MET A 198 8.17 16.28 4.69
CA MET A 198 7.04 16.58 3.82
C MET A 198 7.10 15.77 2.51
N CYS A 199 8.26 15.77 1.83
CA CYS A 199 8.47 15.01 0.61
C CYS A 199 8.36 13.49 0.83
N THR A 200 8.80 12.99 1.97
CA THR A 200 8.70 11.56 2.33
C THR A 200 7.26 11.15 2.55
N TYR A 201 6.48 11.96 3.27
CA TYR A 201 5.06 11.72 3.45
C TYR A 201 4.32 11.75 2.10
N GLY A 202 4.64 12.73 1.25
CA GLY A 202 4.13 12.82 -0.12
C GLY A 202 4.48 11.59 -0.97
N ALA A 203 5.71 11.09 -0.88
CA ALA A 203 6.14 9.89 -1.59
C ALA A 203 5.41 8.64 -1.09
N GLY A 204 5.21 8.49 0.22
CA GLY A 204 4.40 7.42 0.80
C GLY A 204 2.94 7.49 0.34
N ALA A 205 2.35 8.68 0.33
CA ALA A 205 1.00 8.93 -0.18
C ALA A 205 0.89 8.60 -1.69
N ALA A 206 1.91 8.96 -2.48
CA ALA A 206 1.98 8.61 -3.90
C ALA A 206 2.05 7.09 -4.12
N LEU A 207 2.82 6.36 -3.31
CA LEU A 207 2.87 4.89 -3.36
C LEU A 207 1.51 4.25 -3.04
N ALA A 208 0.78 4.79 -2.03
CA ALA A 208 -0.57 4.34 -1.73
C ALA A 208 -1.52 4.60 -2.90
N ALA A 209 -1.47 5.81 -3.47
CA ALA A 209 -2.29 6.17 -4.61
C ALA A 209 -1.99 5.30 -5.84
N LEU A 210 -0.71 4.97 -6.08
CA LEU A 210 -0.30 4.06 -7.15
C LEU A 210 -0.89 2.67 -6.97
N ALA A 211 -0.87 2.14 -5.74
CA ALA A 211 -1.57 0.89 -5.43
C ALA A 211 -3.07 0.99 -5.73
N GLY A 212 -3.69 2.14 -5.45
CA GLY A 212 -5.09 2.43 -5.77
C GLY A 212 -5.38 2.40 -7.27
N VAL A 213 -4.53 3.05 -8.09
CA VAL A 213 -4.67 3.03 -9.55
C VAL A 213 -4.54 1.62 -10.11
N LEU A 214 -3.57 0.85 -9.61
CA LEU A 214 -3.36 -0.54 -10.02
C LEU A 214 -4.55 -1.43 -9.63
N ALA A 215 -5.17 -1.17 -8.48
CA ALA A 215 -6.31 -1.94 -7.96
C ALA A 215 -7.63 -1.61 -8.68
N ALA A 216 -7.81 -0.38 -9.16
CA ALA A 216 -9.07 0.12 -9.71
C ALA A 216 -9.69 -0.82 -10.78
N PRO A 217 -8.97 -1.37 -11.77
CA PRO A 217 -9.56 -2.30 -12.74
C PRO A 217 -9.90 -3.70 -12.20
N ILE A 218 -9.37 -4.08 -11.03
CA ILE A 218 -9.57 -5.42 -10.44
C ILE A 218 -10.73 -5.42 -9.45
N ILE A 219 -10.81 -4.41 -8.59
CA ILE A 219 -11.78 -4.39 -7.46
C ILE A 219 -12.86 -3.31 -7.58
N GLN A 220 -12.89 -2.56 -8.69
CA GLN A 220 -13.71 -1.38 -8.92
C GLN A 220 -13.41 -0.25 -7.93
N VAL A 221 -13.70 0.99 -8.33
CA VAL A 221 -13.41 2.16 -7.50
C VAL A 221 -14.61 2.43 -6.60
N ASN A 222 -14.45 2.26 -5.29
CA ASN A 222 -15.49 2.58 -4.32
C ASN A 222 -14.91 3.29 -3.09
N PRO A 223 -15.70 4.06 -2.33
CA PRO A 223 -15.18 4.78 -1.15
C PRO A 223 -14.68 3.88 -0.02
N LEU A 224 -15.25 2.67 0.11
CA LEU A 224 -14.95 1.73 1.20
C LEU A 224 -13.66 0.92 0.97
N MET A 225 -13.06 1.03 -0.22
CA MET A 225 -11.90 0.20 -0.60
C MET A 225 -10.67 0.49 0.26
N GLY A 226 -10.55 1.71 0.77
CA GLY A 226 -9.45 2.13 1.64
C GLY A 226 -9.57 1.59 3.06
N SER A 227 -10.74 1.74 3.68
CA SER A 227 -10.99 1.33 5.06
C SER A 227 -10.98 -0.18 5.25
N ASN A 228 -11.43 -0.94 4.25
CA ASN A 228 -11.36 -2.40 4.28
C ASN A 228 -9.90 -2.91 4.22
N LEU A 229 -9.05 -2.25 3.44
CA LEU A 229 -7.69 -2.73 3.16
C LEU A 229 -6.68 -2.27 4.22
N ILE A 230 -6.86 -1.09 4.82
CA ILE A 230 -5.87 -0.49 5.72
C ILE A 230 -5.60 -1.34 6.97
N ILE A 231 -6.61 -2.04 7.49
CA ILE A 231 -6.47 -2.90 8.67
C ILE A 231 -5.55 -4.10 8.36
N VAL A 232 -5.74 -4.74 7.21
CA VAL A 232 -4.90 -5.85 6.75
C VAL A 232 -3.47 -5.39 6.49
N VAL A 233 -3.31 -4.24 5.84
CA VAL A 233 -2.01 -3.65 5.52
C VAL A 233 -1.25 -3.26 6.79
N PHE A 234 -1.96 -2.75 7.81
CA PHE A 234 -1.37 -2.45 9.10
C PHE A 234 -0.85 -3.72 9.77
N ALA A 235 -1.64 -4.80 9.77
CA ALA A 235 -1.20 -6.11 10.26
C ALA A 235 0.05 -6.61 9.51
N VAL A 236 0.10 -6.44 8.18
CA VAL A 236 1.26 -6.80 7.35
C VAL A 236 2.52 -6.02 7.76
N VAL A 237 2.42 -4.70 7.98
CA VAL A 237 3.57 -3.88 8.41
C VAL A 237 4.04 -4.26 9.82
N VAL A 238 3.10 -4.52 10.73
CA VAL A 238 3.41 -4.97 12.09
C VAL A 238 4.13 -6.32 12.07
N ILE A 239 3.67 -7.26 11.24
CA ILE A 239 4.34 -8.55 11.03
C ILE A 239 5.75 -8.37 10.43
N GLY A 240 5.87 -7.51 9.41
CA GLY A 240 7.15 -7.20 8.78
C GLY A 240 8.15 -6.54 9.72
N GLY A 241 7.66 -5.83 10.73
CA GLY A 241 8.44 -5.05 11.68
C GLY A 241 8.40 -3.57 11.30
N MET A 242 7.99 -2.76 12.27
CA MET A 242 7.83 -1.32 12.11
C MET A 242 9.17 -0.68 11.70
N GLY A 243 9.19 -0.01 10.55
CA GLY A 243 10.39 0.62 9.99
C GLY A 243 11.25 -0.28 9.09
N SER A 244 10.92 -1.56 8.93
CA SER A 244 11.56 -2.45 7.95
C SER A 244 10.81 -2.44 6.63
N ILE A 245 11.34 -1.69 5.66
CA ILE A 245 10.82 -1.60 4.28
C ILE A 245 10.80 -2.99 3.63
N LEU A 246 11.92 -3.71 3.69
CA LEU A 246 12.05 -5.04 3.09
C LEU A 246 11.18 -6.06 3.84
N GLY A 247 11.10 -5.97 5.18
CA GLY A 247 10.22 -6.81 5.97
C GLY A 247 8.75 -6.65 5.57
N SER A 248 8.30 -5.41 5.38
CA SER A 248 6.92 -5.11 4.96
C SER A 248 6.57 -5.67 3.59
N VAL A 249 7.51 -5.61 2.63
CA VAL A 249 7.33 -6.17 1.27
C VAL A 249 7.27 -7.70 1.31
N VAL A 250 8.22 -8.34 2.00
CA VAL A 250 8.27 -9.82 2.11
C VAL A 250 7.05 -10.35 2.86
N SER A 251 6.65 -9.69 3.95
CA SER A 251 5.45 -10.05 4.70
C SER A 251 4.18 -9.84 3.87
N GLY A 252 4.08 -8.76 3.09
CA GLY A 252 2.92 -8.53 2.22
C GLY A 252 2.76 -9.63 1.16
N LEU A 253 3.85 -9.96 0.46
CA LEU A 253 3.86 -11.05 -0.52
C LEU A 253 3.56 -12.40 0.12
N GLY A 254 4.19 -12.70 1.25
CA GLY A 254 4.01 -13.95 1.99
C GLY A 254 2.57 -14.11 2.50
N LEU A 255 2.01 -13.07 3.11
CA LEU A 255 0.64 -13.09 3.62
C LEU A 255 -0.40 -13.20 2.51
N GLY A 256 -0.17 -12.55 1.36
CA GLY A 256 -1.04 -12.74 0.19
C GLY A 256 -1.04 -14.18 -0.32
N LEU A 257 0.14 -14.82 -0.38
CA LEU A 257 0.25 -16.23 -0.76
C LEU A 257 -0.45 -17.14 0.25
N ILE A 258 -0.26 -16.89 1.55
CA ILE A 258 -0.92 -17.66 2.61
C ILE A 258 -2.44 -17.46 2.54
N GLU A 259 -2.92 -16.23 2.38
CA GLU A 259 -4.35 -15.92 2.20
C GLU A 259 -4.94 -16.68 1.00
N GLY A 260 -4.25 -16.65 -0.14
CA GLY A 260 -4.65 -17.38 -1.34
C GLY A 260 -4.70 -18.89 -1.14
N MET A 261 -3.74 -19.46 -0.40
CA MET A 261 -3.73 -20.88 -0.03
C MET A 261 -4.80 -21.24 0.98
N THR A 262 -5.02 -20.43 2.01
CA THR A 262 -6.12 -20.63 2.95
C THR A 262 -7.46 -20.58 2.21
N ARG A 263 -7.60 -19.73 1.19
CA ARG A 263 -8.84 -19.66 0.40
C ARG A 263 -9.17 -20.96 -0.33
N VAL A 264 -8.16 -21.76 -0.69
CA VAL A 264 -8.33 -23.06 -1.35
C VAL A 264 -8.95 -24.08 -0.40
N PHE A 265 -8.48 -24.13 0.85
CA PHE A 265 -8.88 -25.14 1.83
C PHE A 265 -10.05 -24.70 2.71
N TYR A 266 -10.06 -23.44 3.13
CA TYR A 266 -11.05 -22.87 4.04
C TYR A 266 -11.29 -21.37 3.77
N PRO A 267 -12.17 -21.04 2.80
CA PRO A 267 -12.42 -19.66 2.35
C PRO A 267 -12.79 -18.67 3.46
N GLU A 268 -13.54 -19.12 4.46
CA GLU A 268 -14.02 -18.30 5.58
C GLU A 268 -12.88 -17.79 6.47
N ALA A 269 -11.80 -18.57 6.61
CA ALA A 269 -10.63 -18.16 7.39
C ALA A 269 -9.62 -17.32 6.59
N SER A 270 -9.78 -17.18 5.28
CA SER A 270 -8.82 -16.46 4.42
C SER A 270 -8.61 -15.01 4.88
N ASN A 271 -9.67 -14.31 5.31
CA ASN A 271 -9.54 -12.94 5.85
C ASN A 271 -8.98 -12.91 7.28
N ILE A 272 -9.16 -13.99 8.05
CA ILE A 272 -8.78 -14.06 9.47
C ILE A 272 -7.32 -14.51 9.64
N VAL A 273 -6.80 -15.31 8.69
CA VAL A 273 -5.47 -15.92 8.78
C VAL A 273 -4.36 -14.88 8.96
N VAL A 274 -4.49 -13.71 8.33
CA VAL A 274 -3.53 -12.61 8.44
C VAL A 274 -3.42 -12.13 9.90
N PHE A 275 -4.55 -12.00 10.60
CA PHE A 275 -4.58 -11.58 12.00
C PHE A 275 -4.10 -12.66 12.95
N VAL A 276 -4.39 -13.93 12.66
CA VAL A 276 -3.86 -15.07 13.44
C VAL A 276 -2.33 -15.10 13.35
N ILE A 277 -1.78 -14.93 12.15
CA ILE A 277 -0.33 -14.87 11.93
C ILE A 277 0.25 -13.65 12.65
N MET A 278 -0.42 -12.50 12.61
CA MET A 278 0.01 -11.31 13.36
C MET A 278 0.15 -11.60 14.86
N VAL A 279 -0.85 -12.23 15.47
CA VAL A 279 -0.80 -12.60 16.90
C VAL A 279 0.35 -13.55 17.18
N ILE A 280 0.52 -14.60 16.37
CA ILE A 280 1.61 -15.58 16.52
C ILE A 280 2.98 -14.88 16.41
N VAL A 281 3.16 -14.03 15.40
CA VAL A 281 4.42 -13.32 15.17
C VAL A 281 4.71 -12.38 16.33
N LEU A 282 3.74 -11.62 16.82
CA LEU A 282 3.95 -10.70 17.95
C LEU A 282 4.24 -11.42 19.26
N MET A 283 3.66 -12.61 19.48
CA MET A 283 3.99 -13.44 20.65
C MET A 283 5.43 -13.94 20.62
N ILE A 284 5.97 -14.24 19.44
CA ILE A 284 7.33 -14.78 19.27
C ILE A 284 8.38 -13.66 19.10
N ARG A 285 8.03 -12.59 18.38
CA ARG A 285 8.85 -11.42 18.07
C ARG A 285 8.02 -10.13 18.15
N PRO A 286 8.02 -9.44 19.30
CA PRO A 286 7.19 -8.23 19.49
C PRO A 286 7.58 -7.06 18.58
N ASN A 287 8.82 -7.04 18.07
CA ASN A 287 9.29 -6.03 17.10
C ASN A 287 8.97 -6.39 15.64
N GLY A 288 8.28 -7.52 15.39
CA GLY A 288 8.04 -8.09 14.06
C GLY A 288 9.21 -8.95 13.55
N LEU A 289 9.04 -9.57 12.39
CA LEU A 289 10.00 -10.53 11.84
C LEU A 289 11.35 -9.91 11.49
N PHE A 290 11.34 -8.67 10.98
CA PHE A 290 12.52 -7.94 10.53
C PHE A 290 12.70 -6.60 11.25
N GLY A 291 12.07 -6.41 12.41
CA GLY A 291 12.30 -5.24 13.27
C GLY A 291 13.73 -5.25 13.81
N LYS A 292 14.38 -4.09 13.82
CA LYS A 292 15.69 -3.94 14.46
C LYS A 292 15.46 -3.75 15.97
N GLU A 293 16.07 -4.61 16.77
CA GLU A 293 16.20 -4.39 18.21
C GLU A 293 17.10 -3.16 18.40
N ASN A 294 16.55 -2.10 18.98
CA ASN A 294 17.32 -1.01 19.55
C ASN A 294 17.36 -1.20 21.07
#